data_AF-A0A1G4TNM0-F1
#
_entry.id   AF-A0A1G4TNM0-F1
#
_cell.length_a   1.000
_cell.length_b   1.000
_cell.length_c   1.000
_cell.angle_alpha   90.00
_cell.angle_beta   90.00
_cell.angle_gamma   90.00
#
_symmetry.space_group_name_H-M   'P 1'
#
loop_
_entity.id
_entity.type
_entity.pdbx_description
1 polymer ?
#
loop_
_entity_poly.entity_id
_entity_poly.type
_entity_poly.pdbx_seq_one_letter_code
_entity_poly.pdbx_strand_id
1 'polypeptide(L)'
;MDKIFLDGAESSPVAKNKGANWKVPIIIAYLITASIAATLFYMYINLQTQLSQSAAELNEIKEKVSSIDFEKIQKNQKGLQEDNMLAKLQHEIEGGVVTNDFVVQKIKLYFLDGKMSGTIDLSAQPELTVKYNGQGKFDIQDRELKGMIEDILKEVSKVYADLPLGRFPSWDKTEFKITVKNYEVATYTNSSLKLKGE
;
A
#
# COMPACT_ATOMS: atom_id res chain seq x y z
N MET A 1 115.04 -65.17 17.65
CA MET A 1 114.69 -65.48 16.25
C MET A 1 113.18 -65.33 16.13
N ASP A 2 112.77 -64.46 15.19
CA ASP A 2 111.52 -64.46 14.40
C ASP A 2 110.15 -64.47 15.10
N LYS A 3 109.06 -63.81 14.66
CA LYS A 3 108.73 -62.86 13.57
C LYS A 3 107.32 -62.29 13.88
N ILE A 4 107.16 -60.97 13.77
CA ILE A 4 106.13 -60.15 13.08
C ILE A 4 104.76 -60.79 12.71
N PHE A 5 103.66 -60.05 12.98
CA PHE A 5 102.46 -59.69 12.13
C PHE A 5 101.19 -59.52 13.01
N LEU A 6 100.70 -58.31 13.29
CA LEU A 6 99.81 -57.40 12.53
C LEU A 6 98.31 -57.76 12.52
N ASP A 7 97.54 -56.83 13.12
CA ASP A 7 96.20 -56.31 12.78
C ASP A 7 94.98 -57.20 12.57
N GLY A 8 93.87 -56.76 13.19
CA GLY A 8 92.51 -57.24 12.92
C GLY A 8 91.45 -56.40 13.64
N ALA A 9 91.12 -55.23 13.07
CA ALA A 9 89.99 -54.41 13.49
C ALA A 9 88.66 -55.06 13.06
N GLU A 10 87.81 -55.46 14.02
CA GLU A 10 86.43 -55.86 13.75
C GLU A 10 85.56 -54.60 13.56
N SER A 11 84.93 -54.53 12.38
CA SER A 11 84.03 -53.46 11.96
C SER A 11 82.58 -53.85 12.24
N SER A 12 81.81 -52.90 12.79
CA SER A 12 80.36 -53.01 13.04
C SER A 12 79.57 -53.39 11.78
N PRO A 13 78.47 -54.17 11.92
CA PRO A 13 77.66 -54.56 10.78
C PRO A 13 76.90 -53.36 10.19
N VAL A 14 77.25 -53.02 8.96
CA VAL A 14 76.53 -52.07 8.10
C VAL A 14 75.12 -52.61 7.85
N ALA A 15 74.10 -51.93 8.36
CA ALA A 15 72.71 -52.21 8.06
C ALA A 15 72.46 -52.07 6.55
N LYS A 16 72.20 -53.19 5.87
CA LYS A 16 71.81 -53.21 4.46
C LYS A 16 70.47 -52.49 4.29
N ASN A 17 70.51 -51.25 3.82
CA ASN A 17 69.34 -50.48 3.44
C ASN A 17 68.68 -51.18 2.23
N LYS A 18 67.58 -51.90 2.45
CA LYS A 18 66.80 -52.52 1.38
C LYS A 18 66.23 -51.38 0.52
N GLY A 19 66.65 -51.29 -0.74
CA GLY A 19 66.27 -50.21 -1.65
C GLY A 19 64.77 -49.93 -1.62
N ALA A 20 64.40 -48.67 -1.38
CA ALA A 20 63.01 -48.25 -1.33
C ALA A 20 62.30 -48.61 -2.65
N ASN A 21 61.16 -49.31 -2.54
CA ASN A 21 60.38 -49.75 -3.69
C ASN A 21 59.70 -48.54 -4.35
N TRP A 22 60.27 -48.06 -5.45
CA TRP A 22 59.83 -46.89 -6.23
C TRP A 22 58.35 -46.92 -6.66
N LYS A 23 57.70 -48.10 -6.61
CA LYS A 23 56.27 -48.25 -6.89
C LYS A 23 55.38 -47.65 -5.80
N VAL A 24 55.83 -47.66 -4.54
CA VAL A 24 55.07 -47.14 -3.39
C VAL A 24 54.79 -45.63 -3.50
N PRO A 25 55.77 -44.75 -3.76
CA PRO A 25 55.50 -43.31 -3.91
C PRO A 25 54.60 -42.98 -5.12
N ILE A 26 54.65 -43.77 -6.20
CA ILE A 26 53.77 -43.58 -7.36
C ILE A 26 52.32 -43.91 -7.02
N ILE A 27 52.08 -45.01 -6.29
CA ILE A 27 50.74 -45.37 -5.84
C ILE A 27 50.18 -44.30 -4.89
N ILE A 28 51.01 -43.80 -3.96
CA ILE A 28 50.61 -42.72 -3.05
C ILE A 28 50.27 -41.43 -3.82
N ALA A 29 51.11 -41.04 -4.79
CA ALA A 29 50.84 -39.87 -5.63
C ALA A 29 49.53 -40.01 -6.42
N TYR A 30 49.24 -41.21 -6.94
CA TYR A 30 47.99 -41.49 -7.66
C TYR A 30 46.76 -41.42 -6.74
N LEU A 31 46.86 -41.91 -5.51
CA LEU A 31 45.77 -41.83 -4.53
C LEU A 31 45.49 -40.37 -4.10
N ILE A 32 46.53 -39.57 -3.92
CA ILE A 32 46.39 -38.15 -3.58
C ILE A 32 45.73 -37.39 -4.73
N THR A 33 46.16 -37.59 -5.97
CA THR A 33 45.56 -36.90 -7.13
C THR A 33 44.12 -37.35 -7.38
N ALA A 34 43.81 -38.65 -7.22
CA ALA A 34 42.44 -39.15 -7.31
C ALA A 34 41.53 -38.55 -6.23
N SER A 35 42.02 -38.41 -4.99
CA SER A 35 41.27 -37.79 -3.89
C SER A 35 41.00 -36.30 -4.14
N ILE A 36 41.98 -35.56 -4.69
CA ILE A 36 41.82 -34.15 -5.06
C ILE A 36 40.80 -34.03 -6.20
N ALA A 37 40.90 -34.87 -7.23
CA ALA A 37 39.97 -34.87 -8.35
C ALA A 37 38.52 -35.18 -7.92
N ALA A 38 38.32 -36.17 -7.04
CA ALA A 38 37.01 -36.50 -6.50
C ALA A 38 36.40 -35.34 -5.69
N THR A 39 37.24 -34.65 -4.89
CA THR A 39 36.80 -33.48 -4.11
C THR A 39 36.38 -32.33 -5.01
N LEU A 40 37.16 -32.02 -6.06
CA LEU A 40 36.84 -30.99 -7.04
C LEU A 40 35.56 -31.33 -7.82
N PHE A 41 35.37 -32.60 -8.18
CA PHE A 41 34.15 -33.06 -8.86
C PHE A 41 32.91 -32.94 -7.97
N TYR A 42 33.01 -33.32 -6.70
CA TYR A 42 31.91 -33.13 -5.73
C TYR A 42 31.58 -31.65 -5.53
N MET A 43 32.60 -30.79 -5.38
CA MET A 43 32.42 -29.34 -5.31
C MET A 43 31.73 -28.79 -6.57
N TYR A 44 32.12 -29.25 -7.75
CA TYR A 44 31.48 -28.86 -9.01
C TYR A 44 29.99 -29.25 -9.07
N ILE A 45 29.63 -30.48 -8.70
CA ILE A 45 28.22 -30.92 -8.66
C ILE A 45 27.42 -30.10 -7.65
N ASN A 46 27.99 -29.86 -6.46
CA ASN A 46 27.31 -29.09 -5.42
C ASN A 46 27.08 -27.64 -5.87
N LEU A 47 28.08 -27.02 -6.52
CA LEU A 47 27.95 -25.69 -7.09
C LEU A 47 26.89 -25.62 -8.19
N GLN A 48 26.85 -26.61 -9.10
CA GLN A 48 25.82 -26.70 -10.14
C GLN A 48 24.41 -26.84 -9.55
N THR A 49 24.29 -27.60 -8.46
CA THR A 49 23.03 -27.80 -7.76
C THR A 49 22.57 -26.49 -7.10
N GLN A 50 23.46 -25.80 -6.38
CA GLN A 50 23.16 -24.49 -5.76
C GLN A 50 22.81 -23.43 -6.80
N LEU A 51 23.50 -23.41 -7.95
CA LEU A 51 23.22 -22.50 -9.05
C LEU A 51 21.82 -22.76 -9.64
N SER A 52 21.46 -24.03 -9.83
CA SER A 52 20.15 -24.44 -10.35
C SER A 52 19.01 -24.10 -9.38
N GLN A 53 19.22 -24.32 -8.08
CA GLN A 53 18.27 -23.94 -7.03
C GLN A 53 18.08 -22.41 -6.99
N SER A 54 19.18 -21.64 -7.02
CA SER A 54 19.12 -20.18 -7.04
C SER A 54 18.41 -19.65 -8.29
N ALA A 55 18.63 -20.26 -9.45
CA ALA A 55 17.94 -19.91 -10.69
C ALA A 55 16.43 -20.21 -10.62
N ALA A 56 16.04 -21.33 -10.00
CA ALA A 56 14.64 -21.68 -9.80
C ALA A 56 13.94 -20.70 -8.83
N GLU A 57 14.56 -20.37 -7.70
CA GLU A 57 14.05 -19.37 -6.76
C GLU A 57 13.91 -17.99 -7.40
N LEU A 58 14.90 -17.57 -8.21
CA LEU A 58 14.82 -16.31 -8.95
C LEU A 58 13.66 -16.29 -9.95
N ASN A 59 13.42 -17.39 -10.65
CA ASN A 59 12.28 -17.49 -11.56
C ASN A 59 10.95 -17.45 -10.79
N GLU A 60 10.85 -18.14 -9.66
CA GLU A 60 9.64 -18.10 -8.81
C GLU A 60 9.39 -16.68 -8.25
N ILE A 61 10.43 -16.00 -7.77
CA ILE A 61 10.32 -14.60 -7.32
C ILE A 61 9.90 -13.70 -8.47
N LYS A 62 10.49 -13.88 -9.66
CA LYS A 62 10.15 -13.09 -10.85
C LYS A 62 8.69 -13.29 -11.25
N GLU A 63 8.20 -14.53 -11.24
CA GLU A 63 6.79 -14.84 -11.50
C GLU A 63 5.88 -14.18 -10.48
N LYS A 64 6.17 -14.33 -9.17
CA LYS A 64 5.41 -13.68 -8.10
C LYS A 64 5.38 -12.16 -8.26
N VAL A 65 6.51 -11.51 -8.51
CA VAL A 65 6.57 -10.06 -8.72
C VAL A 65 5.81 -9.64 -9.97
N SER A 66 5.91 -10.40 -11.07
CA SER A 66 5.17 -10.11 -12.31
C SER A 66 3.66 -10.29 -12.17
N SER A 67 3.21 -11.14 -11.24
CA SER A 67 1.80 -11.35 -10.93
C SER A 67 1.19 -10.23 -10.07
N ILE A 68 2.02 -9.37 -9.48
CA ILE A 68 1.56 -8.22 -8.70
C ILE A 68 1.19 -7.10 -9.66
N ASP A 69 -0.10 -6.82 -9.73
CA ASP A 69 -0.64 -5.66 -10.43
C ASP A 69 -0.47 -4.40 -9.57
N PHE A 70 0.74 -3.82 -9.61
CA PHE A 70 1.08 -2.61 -8.86
C PHE A 70 0.19 -1.42 -9.26
N GLU A 71 -0.25 -1.34 -10.51
CA GLU A 71 -1.14 -0.27 -10.97
C GLU A 71 -2.50 -0.36 -10.29
N LYS A 72 -3.08 -1.57 -10.20
CA LYS A 72 -4.31 -1.82 -9.47
C LYS A 72 -4.18 -1.53 -7.98
N ILE A 73 -3.06 -1.91 -7.35
CA ILE A 73 -2.81 -1.61 -5.93
C ILE A 73 -2.76 -0.10 -5.70
N GLN A 74 -2.02 0.64 -6.54
CA GLN A 74 -1.94 2.10 -6.43
C GLN A 74 -3.29 2.78 -6.68
N LYS A 75 -4.05 2.30 -7.68
CA LYS A 75 -5.40 2.79 -7.96
C LYS A 75 -6.34 2.57 -6.78
N ASN A 76 -6.33 1.37 -6.20
CA ASN A 76 -7.14 1.04 -5.03
C ASN A 76 -6.74 1.88 -3.81
N GLN A 77 -5.44 2.06 -3.57
CA GLN A 77 -4.94 2.91 -2.49
C GLN A 77 -5.43 4.35 -2.67
N LYS A 78 -5.37 4.89 -3.89
CA LYS A 78 -5.89 6.24 -4.19
C LYS A 78 -7.39 6.35 -3.95
N GLY A 79 -8.18 5.38 -4.44
CA GLY A 79 -9.63 5.35 -4.21
C GLY A 79 -9.98 5.30 -2.72
N LEU A 80 -9.29 4.46 -1.94
CA LEU A 80 -9.51 4.37 -0.49
C LEU A 80 -9.16 5.68 0.25
N GLN A 81 -8.13 6.40 -0.19
CA GLN A 81 -7.81 7.71 0.37
C GLN A 81 -8.91 8.74 0.08
N GLU A 82 -9.44 8.75 -1.14
CA GLU A 82 -10.53 9.64 -1.55
C GLU A 82 -11.82 9.35 -0.76
N ASP A 83 -12.18 8.07 -0.62
CA ASP A 83 -13.34 7.65 0.17
C ASP A 83 -13.20 8.00 1.66
N ASN A 84 -12.00 7.82 2.24
CA ASN A 84 -11.74 8.18 3.63
C ASN A 84 -11.87 9.69 3.86
N MET A 85 -11.32 10.50 2.95
CA MET A 85 -11.44 11.96 3.01
C MET A 85 -12.89 12.42 2.86
N LEU A 86 -13.67 11.82 1.95
CA LEU A 86 -15.12 12.07 1.84
C LEU A 86 -15.86 11.71 3.13
N ALA A 87 -15.58 10.54 3.70
CA ALA A 87 -16.22 10.09 4.94
C ALA A 87 -15.90 11.03 6.11
N LYS A 88 -14.65 11.51 6.21
CA LYS A 88 -14.24 12.49 7.22
C LYS A 88 -14.96 13.82 7.03
N LEU A 89 -15.00 14.34 5.80
CA LEU A 89 -15.73 15.58 5.48
C LEU A 89 -17.22 15.46 5.83
N GLN A 90 -17.84 14.33 5.44
CA GLN A 90 -19.23 14.07 5.79
C GLN A 90 -19.44 14.08 7.31
N HIS A 91 -18.57 13.40 8.05
CA HIS A 91 -18.67 13.31 9.50
C HIS A 91 -18.49 14.67 10.20
N GLU A 92 -17.58 15.52 9.72
CA GLU A 92 -17.38 16.86 10.29
C GLU A 92 -18.58 17.79 10.04
N ILE A 93 -19.28 17.63 8.91
CA ILE A 93 -20.46 18.42 8.59
C ILE A 93 -21.70 17.92 9.35
N GLU A 94 -21.90 16.61 9.44
CA GLU A 94 -23.07 16.00 10.07
C GLU A 94 -23.19 16.36 11.56
N GLY A 95 -24.24 17.11 11.90
CA GLY A 95 -24.49 17.62 13.24
C GLY A 95 -23.55 18.74 13.71
N GLY A 96 -22.44 18.97 13.01
CA GLY A 96 -21.46 20.02 13.31
C GLY A 96 -21.80 21.36 12.68
N VAL A 97 -22.41 21.37 11.50
CA VAL A 97 -22.78 22.61 10.78
C VAL A 97 -24.21 23.03 11.12
N VAL A 98 -24.32 24.21 11.74
CA VAL A 98 -25.55 24.73 12.33
C VAL A 98 -25.70 26.22 12.03
N THR A 99 -26.91 26.63 11.65
CA THR A 99 -27.38 28.02 11.64
C THR A 99 -28.56 28.17 12.59
N ASN A 100 -29.10 29.39 12.69
CA ASN A 100 -30.32 29.66 13.47
C ASN A 100 -31.54 28.89 12.95
N ASP A 101 -31.53 28.52 11.67
CA ASP A 101 -32.68 27.93 10.98
C ASP A 101 -32.53 26.43 10.73
N PHE A 102 -31.31 25.96 10.47
CA PHE A 102 -31.05 24.57 10.08
C PHE A 102 -29.84 23.97 10.81
N VAL A 103 -29.89 22.64 10.96
CA VAL A 103 -28.76 21.76 11.24
C VAL A 103 -28.58 20.86 10.03
N VAL A 104 -27.34 20.63 9.60
CA VAL A 104 -27.07 19.54 8.66
C VAL A 104 -27.19 18.22 9.42
N GLN A 105 -28.29 17.50 9.22
CA GLN A 105 -28.55 16.24 9.91
C GLN A 105 -27.77 15.09 9.27
N LYS A 106 -27.67 15.11 7.95
CA LYS A 106 -26.99 14.08 7.17
C LYS A 106 -26.43 14.68 5.89
N ILE A 107 -25.26 14.21 5.48
CA ILE A 107 -24.71 14.55 4.17
C ILE A 107 -24.16 13.30 3.50
N LYS A 108 -24.55 13.09 2.24
CA LYS A 108 -24.03 12.01 1.40
C LYS A 108 -23.29 12.64 0.24
N LEU A 109 -21.99 12.39 0.16
CA LEU A 109 -21.13 12.86 -0.91
C LEU A 109 -20.63 11.67 -1.72
N TYR A 110 -20.49 11.85 -3.02
CA TYR A 110 -19.91 10.86 -3.92
C TYR A 110 -19.33 11.55 -5.15
N PHE A 111 -18.42 10.86 -5.83
CA PHE A 111 -17.92 11.29 -7.12
C PHE A 111 -18.72 10.66 -8.25
N LEU A 112 -19.18 11.48 -9.18
CA LEU A 112 -19.83 11.06 -10.42
C LEU A 112 -19.19 11.85 -11.58
N ASP A 113 -18.62 11.15 -12.56
CA ASP A 113 -18.01 11.74 -13.76
C ASP A 113 -17.00 12.87 -13.47
N GLY A 114 -16.18 12.69 -12.42
CA GLY A 114 -15.16 13.67 -12.01
C GLY A 114 -15.73 14.92 -11.32
N LYS A 115 -17.03 14.96 -11.04
CA LYS A 115 -17.69 15.98 -10.22
C LYS A 115 -18.08 15.38 -8.88
N MET A 116 -18.10 16.22 -7.86
CA MET A 116 -18.64 15.84 -6.56
C MET A 116 -20.12 16.17 -6.55
N SER A 117 -20.91 15.16 -6.21
CA SER A 117 -22.35 15.27 -6.13
C SER A 117 -22.83 14.71 -4.80
N GLY A 118 -24.01 15.12 -4.36
CA GLY A 118 -24.49 14.66 -3.08
C GLY A 118 -25.89 15.09 -2.70
N THR A 119 -26.24 14.74 -1.47
CA THR A 119 -27.47 15.17 -0.81
C THR A 119 -27.14 15.71 0.56
N ILE A 120 -27.66 16.88 0.88
CA ILE A 120 -27.57 17.53 2.18
C ILE A 120 -28.97 17.50 2.78
N ASP A 121 -29.18 16.68 3.81
CA ASP A 121 -30.44 16.63 4.53
C ASP A 121 -30.36 17.53 5.76
N LEU A 122 -31.27 18.49 5.79
CA LEU A 122 -31.38 19.51 6.81
C LEU A 122 -32.49 19.15 7.80
N SER A 123 -32.21 19.40 9.07
CA SER A 123 -33.22 19.45 10.12
C SER A 123 -33.49 20.91 10.47
N ALA A 124 -34.76 21.29 10.52
CA ALA A 124 -35.14 22.63 10.95
C ALA A 124 -34.88 22.79 12.46
N GLN A 125 -34.36 23.95 12.86
CA GLN A 125 -34.29 24.36 14.25
C GLN A 125 -35.69 24.60 14.83
N PRO A 126 -35.87 24.67 16.16
CA PRO A 126 -37.20 24.74 16.79
C PRO A 126 -38.10 25.86 16.25
N GLU A 127 -37.55 27.05 16.01
CA GLU A 127 -38.32 28.20 15.51
C GLU A 127 -38.81 28.03 14.06
N LEU A 128 -38.02 27.37 13.21
CA LEU A 128 -38.43 27.08 11.84
C LEU A 128 -39.31 25.82 11.77
N THR A 129 -39.16 24.89 12.71
CA THR A 129 -39.93 23.64 12.75
C THR A 129 -41.43 23.89 12.85
N VAL A 130 -41.87 24.91 13.60
CA VAL A 130 -43.30 25.26 13.71
C VAL A 130 -43.90 25.77 12.41
N LYS A 131 -43.06 26.23 11.47
CA LYS A 131 -43.47 26.69 10.14
C LYS A 131 -43.42 25.56 9.10
N TYR A 132 -43.03 24.33 9.46
CA TYR A 132 -42.92 23.22 8.52
C TYR A 132 -44.27 22.51 8.32
N ASN A 133 -44.82 22.60 7.11
CA ASN A 133 -46.12 22.03 6.74
C ASN A 133 -46.05 20.57 6.28
N GLY A 134 -44.86 19.97 6.27
CA GLY A 134 -44.65 18.62 5.72
C GLY A 134 -44.24 18.63 4.24
N GLN A 135 -43.72 17.48 3.78
CA GLN A 135 -43.38 17.24 2.37
C GLN A 135 -42.39 18.27 1.77
N GLY A 136 -41.51 18.84 2.60
CA GLY A 136 -40.55 19.85 2.17
C GLY A 136 -41.12 21.26 2.03
N LYS A 137 -42.37 21.50 2.45
CA LYS A 137 -43.01 22.82 2.39
C LYS A 137 -42.95 23.54 3.73
N PHE A 138 -42.75 24.85 3.67
CA PHE A 138 -42.75 25.74 4.83
C PHE A 138 -43.78 26.86 4.63
N ASP A 139 -44.36 27.35 5.73
CA ASP A 139 -45.20 28.55 5.79
C ASP A 139 -44.32 29.81 5.92
N ILE A 140 -43.44 30.01 4.94
CA ILE A 140 -42.58 31.19 4.78
C ILE A 140 -42.46 31.55 3.30
N GLN A 141 -41.99 32.75 3.01
CA GLN A 141 -41.76 33.16 1.64
C GLN A 141 -40.57 32.42 1.03
N ASP A 142 -40.64 32.10 -0.26
CA ASP A 142 -39.56 31.43 -1.01
C ASP A 142 -38.22 32.18 -0.89
N ARG A 143 -38.24 33.52 -0.91
CA ARG A 143 -37.03 34.34 -0.71
C ARG A 143 -36.40 34.12 0.67
N GLU A 144 -37.22 33.99 1.71
CA GLU A 144 -36.76 33.77 3.09
C GLU A 144 -36.16 32.35 3.21
N LEU A 145 -36.86 31.33 2.71
CA LEU A 145 -36.35 29.95 2.70
C LEU A 145 -35.03 29.83 1.92
N LYS A 146 -34.95 30.49 0.77
CA LYS A 146 -33.74 30.51 -0.06
C LYS A 146 -32.55 31.08 0.71
N GLY A 147 -32.72 32.23 1.37
CA GLY A 147 -31.66 32.84 2.18
C GLY A 147 -31.19 31.93 3.32
N MET A 148 -32.12 31.29 4.03
CA MET A 148 -31.79 30.36 5.11
C MET A 148 -30.98 29.14 4.62
N ILE A 149 -31.32 28.62 3.43
CA ILE A 149 -30.57 27.51 2.80
C ILE A 149 -29.20 27.99 2.30
N GLU A 150 -29.10 29.20 1.74
CA GLU A 150 -27.82 29.79 1.33
C GLU A 150 -26.88 29.97 2.52
N ASP A 151 -27.39 30.40 3.67
CA ASP A 151 -26.61 30.57 4.90
C ASP A 151 -26.02 29.25 5.40
N ILE A 152 -26.82 28.18 5.48
CA ILE A 152 -26.28 26.87 5.90
C ILE A 152 -25.29 26.32 4.87
N LEU A 153 -25.54 26.50 3.57
CA LEU A 153 -24.60 26.08 2.51
C LEU A 153 -23.28 26.84 2.56
N LYS A 154 -23.31 28.11 2.99
CA LYS A 154 -22.11 28.91 3.22
C LYS A 154 -21.30 28.39 4.40
N GLU A 155 -21.94 27.92 5.48
CA GLU A 155 -21.21 27.27 6.57
C GLU A 155 -20.63 25.91 6.15
N VAL A 156 -21.37 25.12 5.37
CA VAL A 156 -20.84 23.86 4.81
C VAL A 156 -19.63 24.11 3.91
N SER A 157 -19.66 25.17 3.09
CA SER A 157 -18.55 25.48 2.17
C SER A 157 -17.29 25.94 2.90
N LYS A 158 -17.39 26.50 4.11
CA LYS A 158 -16.22 26.81 4.96
C LYS A 158 -15.53 25.54 5.45
N VAL A 159 -16.30 24.59 5.99
CA VAL A 159 -15.76 23.29 6.43
C VAL A 159 -15.09 22.57 5.27
N TYR A 160 -15.71 22.66 4.09
CA TYR A 160 -15.12 22.15 2.85
C TYR A 160 -13.76 22.80 2.51
N ALA A 161 -13.66 24.12 2.64
CA ALA A 161 -12.44 24.88 2.31
C ALA A 161 -11.28 24.66 3.30
N ASP A 162 -11.60 24.39 4.57
CA ASP A 162 -10.60 24.21 5.64
C ASP A 162 -9.88 22.86 5.58
N LEU A 163 -10.46 21.89 4.89
CA LEU A 163 -9.82 20.59 4.70
C LEU A 163 -8.76 20.66 3.59
N PRO A 164 -7.62 19.93 3.72
CA PRO A 164 -6.57 19.87 2.70
C PRO A 164 -7.03 19.01 1.51
N LEU A 165 -8.07 19.44 0.81
CA LEU A 165 -8.77 18.73 -0.25
C LEU A 165 -8.13 18.99 -1.62
N GLY A 166 -6.81 19.14 -1.73
CA GLY A 166 -6.12 19.55 -2.98
C GLY A 166 -6.38 18.67 -4.22
N ARG A 167 -7.12 17.57 -4.08
CA ARG A 167 -7.58 16.67 -5.15
C ARG A 167 -9.09 16.68 -5.42
N PHE A 168 -9.88 17.40 -4.63
CA PHE A 168 -11.33 17.44 -4.77
C PHE A 168 -11.74 18.60 -5.71
N PRO A 169 -12.86 18.46 -6.45
CA PRO A 169 -13.43 19.56 -7.23
C PRO A 169 -13.66 20.78 -6.38
N SER A 170 -13.53 21.98 -6.94
CA SER A 170 -13.87 23.19 -6.22
C SER A 170 -15.37 23.21 -5.87
N TRP A 171 -15.72 23.81 -4.73
CA TRP A 171 -17.10 23.82 -4.21
C TRP A 171 -18.13 24.35 -5.23
N ASP A 172 -17.74 25.31 -6.05
CA ASP A 172 -18.53 25.89 -7.13
C ASP A 172 -18.88 24.88 -8.25
N LYS A 173 -18.17 23.76 -8.37
CA LYS A 173 -18.41 22.71 -9.37
C LYS A 173 -19.19 21.52 -8.84
N THR A 174 -19.74 21.66 -7.63
CA THR A 174 -20.51 20.61 -6.97
C THR A 174 -21.99 20.67 -7.35
N GLU A 175 -22.67 19.54 -7.20
CA GLU A 175 -24.12 19.45 -7.33
C GLU A 175 -24.72 18.81 -6.08
N PHE A 176 -25.53 19.57 -5.35
CA PHE A 176 -26.19 19.08 -4.14
C PHE A 176 -27.70 19.16 -4.25
N LYS A 177 -28.36 18.06 -3.94
CA LYS A 177 -29.78 18.07 -3.60
C LYS A 177 -29.94 18.42 -2.13
N ILE A 178 -30.73 19.44 -1.85
CA ILE A 178 -31.02 19.86 -0.49
C ILE A 178 -32.38 19.29 -0.10
N THR A 179 -32.41 18.55 0.99
CA THR A 179 -33.62 17.90 1.49
C THR A 179 -33.94 18.37 2.91
N VAL A 180 -35.22 18.33 3.27
CA VAL A 180 -35.68 18.44 4.65
C VAL A 180 -36.55 17.24 4.95
N LYS A 181 -36.15 16.42 5.92
CA LYS A 181 -36.79 15.13 6.22
C LYS A 181 -36.91 14.24 4.97
N ASN A 182 -35.85 14.20 4.15
CA ASN A 182 -35.78 13.48 2.86
C ASN A 182 -36.69 14.02 1.74
N TYR A 183 -37.39 15.14 1.92
CA TYR A 183 -38.10 15.81 0.83
C TYR A 183 -37.20 16.86 0.21
N GLU A 184 -36.95 16.76 -1.09
CA GLU A 184 -36.18 17.78 -1.82
C GLU A 184 -36.88 19.15 -1.73
N VAL A 185 -36.12 20.16 -1.29
CA VAL A 185 -36.56 21.55 -1.15
C VAL A 185 -35.80 22.48 -2.09
N ALA A 186 -34.58 22.13 -2.46
CA ALA A 186 -33.76 22.91 -3.36
C ALA A 186 -32.69 22.05 -4.06
N THR A 187 -32.14 22.59 -5.14
CA THR A 187 -30.93 22.06 -5.79
C THR A 187 -29.89 23.17 -5.86
N TYR A 188 -28.66 22.85 -5.47
CA TYR A 188 -27.49 23.71 -5.61
C TYR A 188 -26.62 23.19 -6.74
N THR A 189 -26.40 24.01 -7.77
CA THR A 189 -25.59 23.64 -8.93
C THR A 189 -24.83 24.86 -9.42
N ASN A 190 -23.54 24.72 -9.70
CA ASN A 190 -22.71 25.79 -10.26
C ASN A 190 -22.79 27.11 -9.47
N SER A 191 -22.73 27.04 -8.14
CA SER A 191 -22.89 28.18 -7.23
C SER A 191 -24.26 28.88 -7.22
N SER A 192 -25.28 28.27 -7.82
CA SER A 192 -26.64 28.79 -7.83
C SER A 192 -27.58 27.86 -7.08
N LEU A 193 -28.37 28.43 -6.17
CA LEU A 193 -29.44 27.73 -5.48
C LEU A 193 -30.76 27.96 -6.22
N LYS A 194 -31.47 26.86 -6.51
CA LYS A 194 -32.82 26.87 -7.06
C LYS A 194 -33.77 26.15 -6.13
N LEU A 195 -34.84 26.82 -5.70
CA LEU A 195 -35.88 26.18 -4.90
C LEU A 195 -36.74 25.25 -5.75
N LYS A 196 -37.27 24.20 -5.12
CA LYS A 196 -38.19 23.28 -5.79
C LYS A 196 -39.53 23.96 -6.03
N GLY A 197 -39.83 24.26 -7.30
CA GLY A 197 -41.05 24.96 -7.71
C GLY A 197 -40.81 26.35 -8.31
N GLU A 198 -39.55 26.83 -8.27
CA GLU A 198 -39.07 28.03 -8.98
C GLU A 198 -38.86 27.79 -10.49
#